data_AF-A0A4Q3DQC6-F1
#
_entry.id   AF-A0A4Q3DQC6-F1
#
_cell.length_a   1.000
_cell.length_b   1.000
_cell.length_c   1.000
_cell.angle_alpha   90.00
_cell.angle_beta   90.00
_cell.angle_gamma   90.00
#
_symmetry.space_group_name_H-M   'P 1'
#
loop_
_entity.id
_entity.type
_entity.pdbx_description
1 polymer ?
#
loop_
_entity_poly.entity_id
_entity_poly.type
_entity_poly.pdbx_seq_one_letter_code
_entity_poly.pdbx_strand_id
1 'polypeptide(L)'
;MTSKELSAWVMALSAVVISGWVAWEASRGLPASVSEAAWKMLWAIGASIVLNIIAVIIGTIAVSIARREEMKDERADERDKAINDRSMRNAYFVLSLGLLGVLFWQAFGLEAVLAPYALFGISMLAGASFAVSQIVYYRIS
;
A
#
# COMPACT_ATOMS: atom_id res chain seq x y z
N MET A 1 16.13 -6.34 12.18
CA MET A 1 14.93 -6.28 11.33
C MET A 1 14.18 -7.57 11.48
N THR A 2 12.97 -7.49 12.04
CA THR A 2 12.06 -8.64 12.23
C THR A 2 11.30 -8.90 10.93
N SER A 3 10.62 -10.06 10.83
CA SER A 3 9.77 -10.40 9.66
C SER A 3 8.66 -9.37 9.43
N LYS A 4 8.14 -8.79 10.51
CA LYS A 4 7.10 -7.76 10.49
C LYS A 4 7.65 -6.42 9.98
N GLU A 5 8.83 -6.02 10.45
CA GLU A 5 9.48 -4.81 9.96
C GLU A 5 9.85 -4.93 8.46
N LEU A 6 10.38 -6.08 8.03
CA LEU A 6 10.65 -6.36 6.62
C LEU A 6 9.38 -6.24 5.78
N SER A 7 8.27 -6.83 6.23
CA SER A 7 6.99 -6.78 5.53
C SER A 7 6.50 -5.34 5.38
N ALA A 8 6.62 -4.52 6.42
CA ALA A 8 6.28 -3.10 6.36
C ALA A 8 7.15 -2.35 5.33
N TRP A 9 8.45 -2.63 5.26
CA TRP A 9 9.33 -2.07 4.23
C TRP A 9 8.94 -2.48 2.82
N VAL A 10 8.62 -3.76 2.61
CA VAL A 10 8.16 -4.27 1.32
C VAL A 10 6.86 -3.59 0.91
N MET A 11 5.90 -3.44 1.82
CA MET A 11 4.64 -2.75 1.55
C MET A 11 4.87 -1.28 1.16
N ALA A 12 5.73 -0.56 1.89
CA ALA A 12 6.05 0.83 1.59
C ALA A 12 6.72 0.98 0.21
N LEU A 13 7.71 0.13 -0.10
CA LEU A 13 8.41 0.17 -1.38
C LEU A 13 7.47 -0.19 -2.53
N SER A 14 6.67 -1.24 -2.38
CA SER A 14 5.68 -1.66 -3.36
C SER A 14 4.67 -0.54 -3.63
N ALA A 15 4.27 0.19 -2.58
CA ALA A 15 3.36 1.31 -2.73
C ALA A 15 3.95 2.42 -3.61
N VAL A 16 5.22 2.76 -3.42
CA VAL A 16 5.94 3.75 -4.25
C VAL A 16 6.08 3.26 -5.68
N VAL A 17 6.55 2.03 -5.88
CA VAL A 17 6.81 1.46 -7.22
C VAL A 17 5.54 1.44 -8.07
N ILE A 18 4.45 0.94 -7.51
CA ILE A 18 3.21 0.75 -8.27
C ILE A 18 2.49 2.07 -8.48
N SER A 19 2.46 2.93 -7.47
CA SER A 19 1.88 4.28 -7.63
C SER A 19 2.67 5.09 -8.65
N GLY A 20 4.00 4.97 -8.66
CA GLY A 20 4.87 5.58 -9.66
C GLY A 20 4.63 5.04 -11.06
N TRP A 21 4.47 3.72 -11.21
CA TRP A 21 4.15 3.09 -12.49
C TRP A 21 2.78 3.55 -13.02
N VAL A 22 1.75 3.56 -12.18
CA VAL A 22 0.40 4.03 -12.55
C VAL A 22 0.43 5.52 -12.93
N ALA A 23 1.13 6.36 -12.18
CA ALA A 23 1.27 7.78 -12.48
C ALA A 23 2.01 8.02 -13.81
N TRP A 24 3.04 7.23 -14.09
CA TRP A 24 3.77 7.26 -15.36
C TRP A 24 2.95 6.73 -16.54
N GLU A 25 2.06 5.77 -16.33
CA GLU A 25 1.10 5.37 -17.37
C GLU A 25 0.08 6.48 -17.63
N ALA A 26 -0.50 7.05 -16.59
CA ALA A 26 -1.49 8.12 -16.70
C ALA A 26 -0.93 9.38 -17.38
N SER A 27 0.35 9.71 -17.18
CA SER A 27 0.99 10.85 -17.84
C SER A 27 1.16 10.67 -19.35
N ARG A 28 1.02 9.45 -19.87
CA ARG A 28 1.06 9.14 -21.31
C ARG A 28 -0.32 9.15 -21.96
N GLY A 29 -1.38 9.33 -21.19
CA GLY A 29 -2.75 9.44 -21.67
C GLY A 29 -3.75 8.84 -20.70
N LEU A 30 -4.91 9.48 -20.60
CA LEU A 30 -6.02 8.97 -19.80
C LEU A 30 -6.91 8.04 -20.65
N PRO A 31 -7.54 7.02 -20.04
CA PRO A 31 -8.50 6.14 -20.70
C PRO A 31 -9.69 6.94 -21.26
N ALA A 32 -10.34 6.43 -22.30
CA ALA A 32 -11.48 7.11 -22.93
C ALA A 32 -12.79 6.98 -22.13
N SER A 33 -12.85 6.02 -21.20
CA SER A 33 -14.05 5.72 -20.43
C SER A 33 -13.74 5.32 -18.99
N VAL A 34 -14.73 5.52 -18.10
CA VAL A 34 -14.66 5.08 -16.70
C VAL A 34 -14.44 3.57 -16.59
N SER A 35 -15.08 2.78 -17.46
CA SER A 35 -14.93 1.33 -17.48
C SER A 35 -13.49 0.91 -17.79
N GLU A 36 -12.85 1.57 -18.76
CA GLU A 36 -11.47 1.28 -19.12
C GLU A 36 -10.51 1.68 -17.99
N ALA A 37 -10.73 2.85 -17.37
CA ALA A 37 -9.98 3.27 -16.18
C ALA A 37 -10.13 2.28 -15.01
N ALA A 38 -11.36 1.80 -14.75
CA ALA A 38 -11.62 0.81 -13.71
C ALA A 38 -10.92 -0.53 -14.00
N TRP A 39 -10.93 -1.00 -15.25
CA TRP A 39 -10.25 -2.23 -15.64
C TRP A 39 -8.73 -2.12 -15.45
N LYS A 40 -8.14 -1.00 -15.84
CA LYS A 40 -6.71 -0.73 -15.61
C LYS A 40 -6.37 -0.74 -14.11
N MET A 41 -7.17 -0.07 -13.28
CA MET A 41 -6.94 -0.03 -11.84
C MET A 41 -7.15 -1.39 -11.17
N LEU A 42 -8.08 -2.21 -11.67
CA LEU A 42 -8.25 -3.58 -11.21
C LEU A 42 -6.97 -4.41 -11.43
N TRP A 43 -6.37 -4.31 -12.63
CA TRP A 43 -5.10 -4.95 -12.92
C TRP A 43 -3.95 -4.40 -12.08
N ALA A 44 -3.91 -3.09 -11.85
CA ALA A 44 -2.90 -2.48 -10.99
C ALA A 44 -3.00 -2.98 -9.54
N ILE A 45 -4.22 -3.14 -9.01
CA ILE A 45 -4.46 -3.74 -7.69
C ILE A 45 -4.06 -5.22 -7.68
N GLY A 46 -4.45 -5.98 -8.69
CA GLY A 46 -4.04 -7.38 -8.82
C GLY A 46 -2.51 -7.54 -8.85
N ALA A 47 -1.83 -6.71 -9.65
CA ALA A 47 -0.38 -6.66 -9.72
C ALA A 47 0.24 -6.25 -8.37
N SER A 48 -0.39 -5.35 -7.62
CA SER A 48 0.13 -4.92 -6.30
C SER A 48 0.12 -6.02 -5.27
N ILE A 49 -0.95 -6.80 -5.24
CA ILE A 49 -1.08 -7.94 -4.34
C ILE A 49 0.01 -8.98 -4.67
N VAL A 50 0.11 -9.36 -5.94
CA VAL A 50 1.10 -10.36 -6.40
C VAL A 50 2.53 -9.88 -6.13
N LEU A 51 2.84 -8.61 -6.44
CA LEU A 51 4.17 -8.04 -6.20
C LEU A 51 4.52 -8.05 -4.72
N ASN A 52 3.60 -7.67 -3.83
CA ASN A 52 3.86 -7.70 -2.39
C ASN A 52 4.14 -9.12 -1.89
N ILE A 53 3.34 -10.11 -2.31
CA ILE A 53 3.55 -11.51 -1.93
C ILE A 53 4.95 -11.98 -2.36
N ILE A 54 5.30 -11.76 -3.62
CA ILE A 54 6.60 -12.17 -4.17
C ILE A 54 7.73 -11.43 -3.44
N ALA A 55 7.60 -10.13 -3.22
CA ALA A 55 8.64 -9.31 -2.61
C ALA A 55 8.87 -9.69 -1.13
N VAL A 56 7.83 -10.03 -0.36
CA VAL A 56 7.98 -10.52 1.01
C VAL A 56 8.68 -11.88 1.03
N ILE A 57 8.32 -12.80 0.12
CA ILE A 57 8.97 -14.11 0.01
C ILE A 57 10.46 -13.93 -0.32
N ILE A 58 10.78 -13.19 -1.38
CA ILE A 58 12.17 -12.93 -1.79
C ILE A 58 12.94 -12.20 -0.69
N GLY A 59 12.33 -11.18 -0.07
CA GLY A 59 12.96 -10.43 1.02
C GLY A 59 13.31 -11.33 2.20
N THR A 60 12.40 -12.23 2.59
CA THR A 60 12.61 -13.15 3.70
C THR A 60 13.74 -14.14 3.40
N ILE A 61 13.76 -14.69 2.18
CA ILE A 61 14.84 -15.57 1.71
C ILE A 61 16.19 -14.83 1.71
N ALA A 62 16.23 -13.63 1.13
CA ALA A 62 17.44 -12.84 1.02
C ALA A 62 18.02 -12.46 2.40
N VAL A 63 17.18 -12.02 3.33
CA VAL A 63 17.60 -11.68 4.70
C VAL A 63 18.10 -12.92 5.45
N SER A 64 17.42 -14.07 5.28
CA SER A 64 17.83 -15.32 5.93
C SER A 64 19.20 -15.81 5.40
N ILE A 65 19.43 -15.73 4.09
CA ILE A 65 20.74 -16.05 3.48
C ILE A 65 21.82 -15.10 4.00
N ALA A 66 21.54 -13.78 4.02
CA ALA A 66 22.52 -12.78 4.43
C ALA A 66 22.91 -12.92 5.91
N ARG A 67 21.96 -13.31 6.77
CA ARG A 67 22.20 -13.51 8.22
C ARG A 67 22.70 -14.89 8.58
N ARG A 68 22.57 -15.88 7.67
CA ARG A 68 22.80 -17.31 7.93
C ARG A 68 21.98 -17.85 9.12
N GLU A 69 20.85 -17.22 9.38
CA GLU A 69 19.91 -17.58 10.43
C GLU A 69 18.50 -17.50 9.85
N GLU A 70 17.63 -18.43 10.23
CA GLU A 70 16.22 -18.36 9.85
C GLU A 70 15.59 -17.14 10.52
N MET A 71 14.84 -16.35 9.74
CA MET A 71 14.00 -15.31 10.30
C MET A 71 12.92 -15.97 11.14
N LYS A 72 13.13 -16.00 12.46
CA LYS A 72 12.16 -16.54 13.41
C LYS A 72 10.89 -15.70 13.36
N ASP A 73 9.77 -16.35 13.10
CA ASP A 73 8.46 -15.76 13.31
C ASP A 73 8.15 -15.83 14.81
N GLU A 74 8.59 -14.79 15.53
CA GLU A 74 8.29 -14.65 16.94
C GLU A 74 6.79 -14.48 17.14
N ARG A 75 6.21 -15.22 18.10
CA ARG A 75 4.80 -15.10 18.46
C ARG A 75 4.48 -13.62 18.67
N ALA A 76 3.38 -13.17 18.06
CA ALA A 76 2.95 -11.78 18.19
C ALA A 76 2.81 -11.39 19.65
N ASP A 77 3.66 -10.45 20.07
CA ASP A 77 3.62 -9.85 21.40
C ASP A 77 2.46 -8.84 21.49
N GLU A 78 2.05 -8.50 22.72
CA GLU A 78 1.08 -7.43 22.97
C GLU A 78 1.53 -6.11 22.32
N ARG A 79 2.85 -5.89 22.28
CA ARG A 79 3.44 -4.75 21.58
C ARG A 79 3.11 -4.74 20.09
N ASP A 80 3.26 -5.86 19.41
CA ASP A 80 3.02 -5.96 17.96
C ASP A 80 1.55 -5.72 17.63
N LYS A 81 0.65 -6.23 18.48
CA LYS A 81 -0.78 -5.97 18.34
C LYS A 81 -1.09 -4.48 18.51
N ALA A 82 -0.55 -3.84 19.54
CA ALA A 82 -0.72 -2.41 19.76
C ALA A 82 -0.13 -1.54 18.65
N ILE A 83 0.98 -1.96 18.04
CA ILE A 83 1.56 -1.29 16.86
C ILE A 83 0.65 -1.46 15.66
N ASN A 84 0.18 -2.68 15.39
CA ASN A 84 -0.72 -2.96 14.29
C ASN A 84 -2.01 -2.14 14.38
N ASP A 85 -2.65 -2.10 15.55
CA ASP A 85 -3.90 -1.37 15.75
C ASP A 85 -3.71 0.14 15.57
N ARG A 86 -2.61 0.71 16.07
CA ARG A 86 -2.27 2.13 15.86
C ARG A 86 -2.00 2.45 14.39
N SER A 87 -1.25 1.61 13.70
CA SER A 87 -0.96 1.79 12.26
C SER A 87 -2.22 1.64 11.42
N MET A 88 -3.09 0.69 11.77
CA MET A 88 -4.37 0.46 11.12
C MET A 88 -5.27 1.68 11.28
N ARG A 89 -5.36 2.24 12.49
CA ARG A 89 -6.12 3.47 12.74
C ARG A 89 -5.67 4.62 11.82
N ASN A 90 -4.37 4.86 11.70
CA ASN A 90 -3.84 5.92 10.84
C ASN A 90 -4.22 5.70 9.37
N ALA A 91 -4.09 4.46 8.89
CA ALA A 91 -4.46 4.10 7.53
C ALA A 91 -5.96 4.27 7.25
N TYR A 92 -6.82 3.89 8.20
CA TYR A 92 -8.27 4.08 8.09
C TYR A 92 -8.66 5.57 8.06
N PHE A 93 -7.98 6.42 8.83
CA PHE A 93 -8.21 7.86 8.74
C PHE A 93 -7.90 8.39 7.33
N VAL A 94 -6.73 8.01 6.78
CA VAL A 94 -6.33 8.40 5.42
C VAL A 94 -7.32 7.88 4.37
N LEU A 95 -7.71 6.61 4.46
CA LEU A 95 -8.66 5.99 3.54
C LEU A 95 -10.02 6.68 3.61
N SER A 96 -10.55 6.90 4.82
CA SER A 96 -11.89 7.48 5.02
C SER A 96 -11.96 8.91 4.51
N LEU A 97 -10.97 9.75 4.83
CA LEU A 97 -10.90 11.12 4.34
C LEU A 97 -10.70 11.17 2.83
N GLY A 98 -9.87 10.29 2.28
CA GLY A 98 -9.68 10.20 0.83
C GLY A 98 -10.95 9.78 0.10
N LEU A 99 -11.65 8.74 0.58
CA LEU A 99 -12.92 8.29 0.00
C LEU A 99 -13.97 9.42 0.03
N LEU A 100 -14.08 10.12 1.17
CA LEU A 100 -14.95 11.29 1.28
C LEU A 100 -14.56 12.36 0.25
N GLY A 101 -13.26 12.62 0.07
CA GLY A 101 -12.74 13.53 -0.93
C GLY A 101 -13.13 13.15 -2.36
N VAL A 102 -13.09 11.86 -2.72
CA VAL A 102 -13.54 11.37 -4.04
C VAL A 102 -15.03 11.57 -4.22
N LEU A 103 -15.84 11.33 -3.19
CA LEU A 103 -17.27 11.57 -3.27
C LEU A 103 -17.60 13.06 -3.45
N PHE A 104 -16.91 13.95 -2.72
CA PHE A 104 -17.02 15.39 -2.95
C PHE A 104 -16.61 15.77 -4.36
N TRP A 105 -15.46 15.29 -4.84
CA TRP A 105 -14.98 15.52 -6.20
C TRP A 105 -16.06 15.18 -7.24
N GLN A 106 -16.71 14.03 -7.10
CA GLN A 106 -17.79 13.62 -8.02
C GLN A 106 -19.07 14.45 -7.83
N ALA A 107 -19.41 14.85 -6.61
CA ALA A 107 -20.57 15.70 -6.35
C ALA A 107 -20.45 17.08 -7.04
N PHE A 108 -19.23 17.57 -7.27
CA PHE A 108 -18.96 18.81 -8.02
C PHE A 108 -18.92 18.61 -9.55
N GLY A 109 -19.21 17.41 -10.06
CA GLY A 109 -19.26 17.14 -11.50
C GLY A 109 -17.89 17.16 -12.19
N LEU A 110 -16.80 16.95 -11.44
CA LEU A 110 -15.46 16.80 -11.99
C LEU A 110 -15.33 15.48 -12.75
N GLU A 111 -14.24 15.33 -13.52
CA GLU A 111 -14.06 14.24 -14.47
C GLU A 111 -14.21 12.84 -13.84
N ALA A 112 -15.27 12.13 -14.23
CA ALA A 112 -15.60 10.80 -13.71
C ALA A 112 -14.54 9.74 -14.07
N VAL A 113 -13.81 9.93 -15.17
CA VAL A 113 -12.75 8.99 -15.61
C VAL A 113 -11.57 8.92 -14.64
N LEU A 114 -11.39 9.96 -13.82
CA LEU A 114 -10.34 10.01 -12.79
C LEU A 114 -10.75 9.31 -11.50
N ALA A 115 -12.02 8.98 -11.30
CA ALA A 115 -12.50 8.36 -10.05
C ALA A 115 -11.76 7.05 -9.72
N PRO A 116 -11.58 6.09 -10.65
CA PRO A 116 -10.85 4.87 -10.37
C PRO A 116 -9.39 5.14 -9.97
N TYR A 117 -8.72 6.08 -10.62
CA TYR A 117 -7.34 6.47 -10.30
C TYR A 117 -7.24 7.12 -8.92
N ALA A 118 -8.20 7.97 -8.56
CA ALA A 118 -8.25 8.59 -7.24
C ALA A 118 -8.48 7.54 -6.14
N LEU A 119 -9.46 6.64 -6.33
CA LEU A 119 -9.73 5.54 -5.39
C LEU A 119 -8.51 4.63 -5.21
N PHE A 120 -7.85 4.29 -6.32
CA PHE A 120 -6.59 3.55 -6.29
C PHE A 120 -5.52 4.31 -5.50
N GLY A 121 -5.26 5.58 -5.85
CA GLY A 121 -4.24 6.41 -5.21
C GLY A 121 -4.46 6.57 -3.71
N ILE A 122 -5.70 6.77 -3.27
CA ILE A 122 -6.04 6.84 -1.84
C ILE A 122 -5.81 5.51 -1.14
N SER A 123 -6.17 4.40 -1.78
CA SER A 123 -5.93 3.06 -1.23
C SER A 123 -4.43 2.80 -1.06
N MET A 124 -3.63 3.20 -2.05
CA MET A 124 -2.17 3.12 -1.99
C MET A 124 -1.60 4.03 -0.90
N LEU A 125 -2.11 5.25 -0.76
CA LEU A 125 -1.68 6.19 0.27
C LEU A 125 -2.04 5.70 1.68
N ALA A 126 -3.21 5.08 1.87
CA ALA A 126 -3.60 4.46 3.12
C ALA A 126 -2.68 3.27 3.46
N GLY A 127 -2.41 2.39 2.48
CA GLY A 127 -1.46 1.28 2.63
C GLY A 127 -0.04 1.74 2.95
N ALA A 128 0.44 2.81 2.30
CA ALA A 128 1.73 3.42 2.61
C ALA A 128 1.74 4.02 4.03
N SER A 129 0.65 4.68 4.44
CA SER A 129 0.51 5.25 5.78
C SER A 129 0.51 4.17 6.87
N PHE A 130 -0.11 3.02 6.62
CA PHE A 130 -0.01 1.83 7.46
C PHE A 130 1.44 1.36 7.59
N ALA A 131 2.11 1.15 6.46
CA ALA A 131 3.47 0.63 6.40
C ALA A 131 4.48 1.57 7.09
N VAL A 132 4.41 2.87 6.79
CA VAL A 132 5.25 3.90 7.42
C VAL A 132 4.97 3.97 8.92
N SER A 133 3.70 3.91 9.35
CA SER A 133 3.36 3.90 10.78
C SER A 133 3.98 2.69 11.48
N GLN A 134 3.93 1.49 10.88
CA GLN A 134 4.57 0.31 11.45
C GLN A 134 6.10 0.51 11.56
N ILE A 135 6.76 0.96 10.50
CA ILE A 135 8.21 1.22 10.51
C ILE A 135 8.58 2.20 11.63
N VAL A 136 7.84 3.29 11.77
CA VAL A 136 8.09 4.29 12.82
C VAL A 136 7.85 3.70 14.20
N TYR A 137 6.71 3.04 14.43
CA TYR A 137 6.37 2.51 15.75
C TYR A 137 7.28 1.36 16.20
N TYR A 138 7.77 0.51 15.28
CA TYR A 138 8.77 -0.51 15.61
C TYR A 138 10.15 0.06 15.98
N ARG A 139 10.45 1.30 15.59
CA ARG A 139 11.74 1.96 15.91
C ARG A 139 11.71 2.76 17.19
N ILE A 140 10.54 3.26 17.59
CA ILE A 140 10.39 4.10 18.78
C ILE A 140 9.81 3.36 20.00
N SER A 141 9.26 2.15 19.81
CA SER A 141 8.69 1.30 20.87
C SER A 141 9.50 0.02 21.03
#